data_AF-A0A1X1D1D9-F1
#
_entry.id   AF-A0A1X1D1D9-F1
#
_cell.length_a   1.000
_cell.length_b   1.000
_cell.length_c   1.000
_cell.angle_alpha   90.00
_cell.angle_beta   90.00
_cell.angle_gamma   90.00
#
_symmetry.space_group_name_H-M   'P 1'
#
loop_
_entity.id
_entity.type
_entity.pdbx_description
1 polymer ?
#
loop_
_entity_poly.entity_id
_entity_poly.type
_entity_poly.pdbx_seq_one_letter_code
_entity_poly.pdbx_strand_id
1 'polypeptide(L)'
;MMNTHKAYKALQDAGVADKQAEVLVEIFADMQQENALTKFDLSQAMEGMARVQSATTHRLDSLEGRFDKFEKNVNQRFDKIDEKFIKIDERFDKIDERFIKIDEKFDKIDEKFVKIDEKFDKIDEKFDKIDHRFEKVDERLNKQDVKLSDLDQRMQIGFTELKQDNVWIRRILLTIATALIAMTTKYILSQ
;
A
#
# COMPACT_ATOMS: atom_id res chain seq x y z
N MET A 1 -21.72 64.24 70.91
CA MET A 1 -21.81 63.50 72.19
C MET A 1 -22.62 64.32 73.17
N MET A 2 -23.65 63.72 73.76
CA MET A 2 -24.51 64.34 74.76
C MET A 2 -23.68 64.67 76.02
N ASN A 3 -23.81 65.90 76.53
CA ASN A 3 -23.17 66.27 77.78
C ASN A 3 -24.02 65.73 78.92
N THR A 4 -23.68 64.55 79.41
CA THR A 4 -24.42 63.81 80.45
C THR A 4 -24.64 64.63 81.71
N HIS A 5 -23.66 65.46 82.10
CA HIS A 5 -23.77 66.35 83.25
C HIS A 5 -24.81 67.47 83.05
N LYS A 6 -24.84 68.10 81.86
CA LYS A 6 -25.88 69.10 81.54
C LYS A 6 -27.27 68.47 81.43
N ALA A 7 -27.37 67.27 80.86
CA ALA A 7 -28.63 66.56 80.75
C ALA A 7 -29.17 66.12 82.13
N TYR A 8 -28.30 65.59 82.99
CA TYR A 8 -28.64 65.21 84.36
C TYR A 8 -29.14 66.42 85.17
N LYS A 9 -28.42 67.55 85.09
CA LYS A 9 -28.82 68.78 85.77
C LYS A 9 -30.15 69.34 85.25
N ALA A 10 -30.38 69.30 83.93
CA ALA A 10 -31.66 69.70 83.35
C ALA A 10 -32.84 68.83 83.81
N LEU A 11 -32.60 67.54 84.07
CA LEU A 11 -33.61 66.63 84.64
C LEU A 11 -33.87 66.93 86.12
N GLN A 12 -32.83 67.25 86.90
CA GLN A 12 -32.97 67.70 88.29
C GLN A 12 -33.76 69.02 88.38
N ASP A 13 -33.43 69.99 87.53
CA ASP A 13 -34.13 71.28 87.47
C ASP A 13 -35.61 71.11 87.03
N ALA A 14 -35.91 70.04 86.29
CA ALA A 14 -37.27 69.63 85.92
C ALA A 14 -38.00 68.81 87.02
N GLY A 15 -37.37 68.59 88.17
CA GLY A 15 -37.97 67.88 89.32
C GLY A 15 -37.89 66.35 89.25
N VAL A 16 -37.06 65.79 88.36
CA VAL A 16 -36.83 64.34 88.30
C VAL A 16 -35.93 63.93 89.47
N ALA A 17 -36.30 62.86 90.19
CA ALA A 17 -35.50 62.36 91.30
C ALA A 17 -34.12 61.87 90.81
N ASP A 18 -33.06 62.13 91.58
CA ASP A 18 -31.66 61.84 91.21
C ASP A 18 -31.46 60.46 90.57
N LYS A 19 -31.97 59.40 91.22
CA LYS A 19 -31.86 58.02 90.71
C LYS A 19 -32.57 57.81 89.37
N GLN A 20 -33.68 58.50 89.13
CA GLN A 20 -34.42 58.43 87.86
C GLN A 20 -33.73 59.23 86.77
N ALA A 21 -33.15 60.40 87.11
CA ALA A 21 -32.39 61.22 86.18
C ALA A 21 -31.12 60.51 85.71
N GLU A 22 -30.45 59.77 86.61
CA GLU A 22 -29.25 58.97 86.30
C GLU A 22 -29.58 57.88 85.26
N VAL A 23 -30.60 57.06 85.55
CA VAL A 23 -31.04 55.98 84.66
C VAL A 23 -31.53 56.51 83.31
N LEU A 24 -32.24 57.65 83.26
CA LEU A 24 -32.70 58.23 82.00
C LEU A 24 -31.54 58.78 81.15
N VAL A 25 -30.54 59.40 81.78
CA VAL A 25 -29.33 59.87 81.08
C VAL A 25 -28.49 58.71 80.58
N GLU A 26 -28.39 57.63 81.37
CA GLU A 26 -27.68 56.41 81.00
C GLU A 26 -28.37 55.71 79.83
N ILE A 27 -29.69 55.50 79.87
CA ILE A 27 -30.47 54.95 78.75
C ILE A 27 -30.36 55.83 77.50
N PHE A 28 -30.43 57.16 77.62
CA PHE A 28 -30.28 58.06 76.46
C PHE A 28 -28.86 58.09 75.91
N ALA A 29 -27.85 57.97 76.77
CA ALA A 29 -26.45 57.87 76.37
C ALA A 29 -26.19 56.55 75.65
N ASP A 30 -26.71 55.45 76.17
CA ASP A 30 -26.65 54.12 75.56
C ASP A 30 -27.42 54.09 74.23
N MET A 31 -28.61 54.68 74.16
CA MET A 31 -29.38 54.82 72.91
C MET A 31 -28.68 55.67 71.84
N GLN A 32 -27.83 56.62 72.22
CA GLN A 32 -26.98 57.38 71.28
C GLN A 32 -25.72 56.62 70.87
N GLN A 33 -25.28 55.65 71.68
CA GLN A 33 -24.17 54.75 71.39
C GLN A 33 -24.60 53.51 70.59
N GLU A 34 -25.84 53.05 70.72
CA GLU A 34 -26.36 51.90 70.00
C GLU A 34 -26.71 52.25 68.54
N ASN A 35 -25.88 51.75 67.63
CA ASN A 35 -26.19 51.48 66.22
C ASN A 35 -26.51 52.66 65.27
N ALA A 36 -26.13 53.89 65.59
CA ALA A 36 -26.18 54.99 64.63
C ALA A 36 -24.97 54.93 63.67
N LEU A 37 -25.19 54.53 62.41
CA LEU A 37 -24.20 54.68 61.33
C LEU A 37 -23.71 56.13 61.28
N THR A 38 -22.42 56.34 61.52
CA THR A 38 -21.84 57.68 61.47
C THR A 38 -21.53 58.08 60.02
N LYS A 39 -21.40 59.38 59.75
CA LYS A 39 -20.92 59.87 58.45
C LYS A 39 -19.55 59.26 58.07
N PHE A 40 -18.72 58.95 59.07
CA PHE A 40 -17.44 58.29 58.87
C PHE A 40 -17.62 56.85 58.37
N ASP A 41 -18.53 56.07 58.97
CA ASP A 41 -18.82 54.69 58.55
C ASP A 41 -19.38 54.63 57.12
N LEU A 42 -20.27 55.57 56.77
CA LEU A 42 -20.79 55.72 55.41
C LEU A 42 -19.68 56.07 54.41
N SER A 43 -18.74 56.95 54.77
CA SER A 43 -17.59 57.30 53.93
C SER A 43 -16.67 56.10 53.71
N GLN A 44 -16.39 55.33 54.76
CA GLN A 44 -15.59 54.11 54.68
C GLN A 44 -16.26 53.05 53.78
N ALA A 45 -17.57 52.86 53.91
CA ALA A 45 -18.33 51.95 53.06
C ALA A 45 -18.32 52.38 51.58
N MET A 46 -18.50 53.67 51.30
CA MET A 46 -18.42 54.23 49.94
C MET A 46 -17.02 54.08 49.35
N GLU A 47 -15.96 54.33 50.11
CA GLU A 47 -14.58 54.08 49.65
C GLU A 47 -14.33 52.61 49.37
N GLY A 48 -14.82 51.70 50.23
CA GLY A 48 -14.75 50.27 50.01
C GLY A 48 -15.46 49.85 48.72
N MET A 49 -16.66 50.39 48.48
CA MET A 49 -17.43 50.12 47.27
C MET A 49 -16.76 50.67 46.02
N ALA A 50 -16.18 51.87 46.07
CA ALA A 50 -15.41 52.45 44.97
C ALA A 50 -14.17 51.61 44.63
N ARG A 51 -13.46 51.08 45.64
CA ARG A 51 -12.33 50.15 45.43
C ARG A 51 -12.78 48.85 44.77
N VAL A 52 -13.89 48.27 45.22
CA VAL A 52 -14.46 47.05 44.61
C VAL A 52 -14.89 47.31 43.17
N GLN A 53 -15.53 48.45 42.89
CA GLN A 53 -15.93 48.83 41.54
C GLN A 53 -14.71 48.96 40.61
N SER A 54 -13.67 49.69 41.04
CA SER A 54 -12.41 49.83 40.30
C SER A 54 -11.71 48.48 40.08
N ALA A 55 -11.67 47.61 41.09
CA ALA A 55 -11.11 46.28 40.94
C ALA A 55 -11.92 45.41 39.96
N THR A 56 -13.24 45.58 39.93
CA THR A 56 -14.13 44.87 39.01
C THR A 56 -13.94 45.35 37.57
N THR A 57 -13.86 46.65 37.32
CA THR A 57 -13.61 47.19 35.98
C THR A 57 -12.26 46.73 35.44
N HIS A 58 -11.19 46.80 36.24
CA HIS A 58 -9.88 46.29 35.83
C HIS A 58 -9.87 44.79 35.52
N ARG A 59 -10.64 43.98 36.26
CA ARG A 59 -10.79 42.54 35.97
C ARG A 59 -11.55 42.30 34.67
N LEU A 60 -12.56 43.12 34.37
CA LEU A 60 -13.30 43.02 33.11
C LEU A 60 -12.42 43.40 31.92
N ASP A 61 -11.68 44.50 31.99
CA ASP A 61 -10.73 44.91 30.93
C ASP A 61 -9.67 43.82 30.69
N SER A 62 -9.18 43.20 31.78
CA SER A 62 -8.23 42.09 31.69
C SER A 62 -8.84 40.84 31.06
N LEU A 63 -10.10 40.53 31.35
CA LEU A 63 -10.82 39.40 30.74
C LEU A 63 -11.08 39.64 29.25
N GLU A 64 -11.48 40.86 28.87
CA GLU A 64 -11.69 41.25 27.48
C GLU A 64 -10.40 41.08 26.67
N GLY A 65 -9.27 41.59 27.17
CA GLY A 65 -7.97 41.39 26.51
C GLY A 65 -7.54 39.92 26.42
N ARG A 66 -7.89 39.10 27.42
CA ARG A 66 -7.65 37.65 27.36
C ARG A 66 -8.56 36.95 26.35
N PHE A 67 -9.80 37.39 26.23
CA PHE A 67 -10.78 36.86 25.29
C PHE A 67 -10.38 37.16 23.85
N ASP A 68 -10.01 38.40 23.53
CA ASP A 68 -9.50 38.80 22.22
C ASP A 68 -8.28 37.97 21.81
N LYS A 69 -7.35 37.76 22.74
CA LYS A 69 -6.16 36.94 22.50
C LYS A 69 -6.54 35.47 22.28
N PHE A 70 -7.52 34.96 23.02
CA PHE A 70 -8.01 33.60 22.84
C PHE A 70 -8.66 33.43 21.46
N GLU A 71 -9.57 34.32 21.07
CA GLU A 71 -10.24 34.30 19.77
C GLU A 71 -9.23 34.34 18.62
N LYS A 72 -8.26 35.27 18.66
CA LYS A 72 -7.19 35.34 17.65
C LYS A 72 -6.38 34.06 17.55
N ASN A 73 -6.00 33.46 18.69
CA ASN A 73 -5.25 32.21 18.69
C ASN A 73 -6.07 31.04 18.14
N VAL A 74 -7.37 31.01 18.42
CA VAL A 74 -8.28 29.97 17.92
C VAL A 74 -8.46 30.09 16.42
N ASN A 75 -8.75 31.30 15.90
CA ASN A 75 -8.91 31.53 14.47
C ASN A 75 -7.64 31.16 13.70
N GLN A 76 -6.46 31.61 14.17
CA GLN A 76 -5.18 31.24 13.56
C GLN A 76 -4.90 29.72 13.57
N ARG A 77 -5.43 29.00 14.56
CA ARG A 77 -5.30 27.54 14.60
C ARG A 77 -6.22 26.88 13.60
N PHE A 78 -7.45 27.37 13.45
CA PHE A 78 -8.38 26.88 12.44
C PHE A 78 -7.88 27.15 11.02
N ASP A 79 -7.38 28.35 10.73
CA ASP A 79 -6.79 28.68 9.43
C ASP A 79 -5.65 27.71 9.07
N LYS A 80 -4.77 27.40 10.04
CA LYS A 80 -3.69 26.41 9.86
C LYS A 80 -4.19 24.98 9.67
N ILE A 81 -5.34 24.63 10.25
CA ILE A 81 -5.96 23.32 10.07
C ILE A 81 -6.52 23.24 8.65
N ASP A 82 -7.22 24.28 8.18
CA ASP A 82 -7.78 24.34 6.83
C ASP A 82 -6.69 24.26 5.77
N GLU A 83 -5.59 25.01 5.94
CA GLU A 83 -4.41 24.89 5.06
C GLU A 83 -3.82 23.48 5.02
N LYS A 84 -3.86 22.75 6.15
CA LYS A 84 -3.39 21.35 6.19
C LYS A 84 -4.34 20.42 5.47
N PHE A 85 -5.65 20.62 5.58
CA PHE A 85 -6.64 19.83 4.85
C PHE A 85 -6.53 20.03 3.35
N ILE A 86 -6.37 21.27 2.87
CA ILE A 86 -6.12 21.55 1.45
C ILE A 86 -4.88 20.79 0.95
N LYS A 87 -3.78 20.79 1.71
CA LYS A 87 -2.57 20.04 1.36
C LYS A 87 -2.76 18.53 1.41
N ILE A 88 -3.67 18.02 2.23
CA ILE A 88 -4.02 16.60 2.28
C ILE A 88 -4.79 16.24 1.02
N ASP A 89 -5.79 17.03 0.64
CA ASP A 89 -6.59 16.83 -0.57
C ASP A 89 -5.70 16.82 -1.82
N GLU A 90 -4.80 17.81 -1.99
CA GLU A 90 -3.83 17.83 -3.08
C GLU A 90 -2.91 16.59 -3.12
N ARG A 91 -2.63 15.98 -1.97
CA ARG A 91 -1.83 14.75 -1.90
C ARG A 91 -2.66 13.54 -2.31
N PHE A 92 -3.94 13.50 -1.97
CA PHE A 92 -4.86 12.45 -2.41
C PHE A 92 -5.08 12.51 -3.92
N ASP A 93 -5.29 13.68 -4.50
CA ASP A 93 -5.39 13.86 -5.96
C ASP A 93 -4.15 13.30 -6.69
N LYS A 94 -2.95 13.60 -6.16
CA LYS A 94 -1.69 13.05 -6.69
C LYS A 94 -1.56 11.54 -6.52
N ILE A 95 -2.14 10.98 -5.47
CA ILE A 95 -2.18 9.52 -5.27
C ILE A 95 -3.09 8.89 -6.31
N ASP A 96 -4.27 9.46 -6.53
CA ASP A 96 -5.24 8.97 -7.51
C ASP A 96 -4.67 9.01 -8.94
N GLU A 97 -4.02 10.11 -9.32
CA GLU A 97 -3.31 10.19 -10.61
C GLU A 97 -2.22 9.12 -10.76
N ARG A 98 -1.54 8.75 -9.67
CA ARG A 98 -0.53 7.69 -9.69
C ARG A 98 -1.17 6.31 -9.84
N PHE A 99 -2.32 6.06 -9.23
CA PHE A 99 -3.05 4.81 -9.38
C PHE A 99 -3.56 4.64 -10.82
N ILE A 100 -4.12 5.68 -11.44
CA ILE A 100 -4.52 5.66 -12.86
C ILE A 100 -3.34 5.27 -13.75
N LYS A 101 -2.16 5.86 -13.53
CA LYS A 101 -0.93 5.52 -14.28
C LYS A 101 -0.42 4.10 -14.02
N ILE A 102 -0.72 3.53 -12.85
CA ILE A 102 -0.38 2.14 -12.52
C ILE A 102 -1.31 1.21 -13.30
N ASP A 103 -2.62 1.49 -13.30
CA ASP A 103 -3.61 0.69 -14.04
C ASP A 103 -3.28 0.67 -15.53
N GLU A 104 -3.00 1.82 -16.16
CA GLU A 104 -2.57 1.89 -17.56
C GLU A 104 -1.29 1.08 -17.87
N LYS A 105 -0.40 0.92 -16.89
CA LYS A 105 0.81 0.09 -17.04
C LYS A 105 0.47 -1.40 -16.95
N PHE A 106 -0.46 -1.78 -16.08
CA PHE A 106 -0.94 -3.15 -15.97
C PHE A 106 -1.66 -3.57 -17.25
N ASP A 107 -2.53 -2.73 -17.82
CA ASP A 107 -3.19 -2.99 -19.11
C ASP A 107 -2.16 -3.27 -20.22
N LYS A 108 -1.09 -2.46 -20.30
CA LYS A 108 0.01 -2.65 -21.26
C LYS A 108 0.82 -3.92 -21.00
N ILE A 109 0.91 -4.37 -19.75
CA ILE A 109 1.58 -5.63 -19.40
C ILE A 109 0.72 -6.79 -19.86
N ASP A 110 -0.59 -6.75 -19.60
CA ASP A 110 -1.54 -7.78 -20.02
C ASP A 110 -1.56 -7.92 -21.55
N GLU A 111 -1.60 -6.82 -22.30
CA GLU A 111 -1.48 -6.84 -23.76
C GLU A 111 -0.18 -7.50 -24.25
N LYS A 112 0.93 -7.32 -23.53
CA LYS A 112 2.20 -7.96 -23.87
C LYS A 112 2.17 -9.46 -23.59
N PHE A 113 1.54 -9.88 -22.50
CA PHE A 113 1.37 -11.30 -22.19
C PHE A 113 0.52 -12.01 -23.24
N VAL A 114 -0.60 -11.42 -23.67
CA VAL A 114 -1.41 -11.95 -24.78
C VAL A 114 -0.57 -12.13 -26.05
N LYS A 115 0.26 -11.14 -26.40
CA LYS A 115 1.17 -11.25 -27.57
C LYS A 115 2.27 -12.29 -27.40
N ILE A 116 2.68 -12.58 -26.17
CA ILE A 116 3.66 -13.62 -25.87
C ILE A 116 3.00 -14.99 -26.05
N ASP A 117 1.80 -15.19 -25.53
CA ASP A 117 1.03 -16.42 -25.69
C ASP A 117 0.79 -16.74 -27.17
N GLU A 118 0.33 -15.76 -27.96
CA GLU A 118 0.19 -15.93 -29.42
C GLU A 118 1.49 -16.31 -30.15
N LYS A 119 2.65 -15.90 -29.62
CA LYS A 119 3.94 -16.28 -30.19
C LYS A 119 4.31 -17.71 -29.80
N PHE A 120 3.98 -18.14 -28.59
CA PHE A 120 4.18 -19.52 -28.16
C PHE A 120 3.30 -20.47 -28.96
N ASP A 121 2.02 -20.15 -29.17
CA ASP A 121 1.13 -20.94 -30.03
C ASP A 121 1.72 -21.14 -31.45
N LYS A 122 2.26 -20.06 -32.04
CA LYS A 122 2.93 -20.12 -33.35
C LYS A 122 4.23 -20.92 -33.34
N ILE A 123 4.92 -20.99 -32.20
CA ILE A 123 6.12 -21.80 -32.04
C ILE A 123 5.72 -23.27 -31.96
N ASP A 124 4.69 -23.59 -31.19
CA ASP A 124 4.17 -24.96 -31.06
C ASP A 124 3.69 -25.50 -32.42
N GLU A 125 2.93 -24.71 -33.19
CA GLU A 125 2.54 -25.09 -34.57
C GLU A 125 3.74 -25.35 -35.50
N LYS A 126 4.86 -24.65 -35.29
CA LYS A 126 6.08 -24.87 -36.08
C LYS A 126 6.78 -26.16 -35.65
N PHE A 127 6.81 -26.47 -34.36
CA PHE A 127 7.36 -27.72 -33.86
C PHE A 127 6.54 -28.91 -34.36
N ASP A 128 5.21 -28.84 -34.32
CA ASP A 128 4.35 -29.89 -34.90
C ASP A 128 4.65 -30.14 -36.39
N LYS A 129 4.85 -29.07 -37.17
CA LYS A 129 5.23 -29.17 -38.58
C LYS A 129 6.63 -29.77 -38.78
N ILE A 130 7.56 -29.51 -37.85
CA ILE A 130 8.91 -30.09 -37.89
C ILE A 130 8.84 -31.58 -37.57
N ASP A 131 8.09 -31.98 -36.56
CA ASP A 131 7.91 -33.38 -36.18
C ASP A 131 7.31 -34.18 -37.34
N HIS A 132 6.26 -33.66 -37.97
CA HIS A 132 5.67 -34.28 -39.18
C HIS A 132 6.65 -34.40 -40.36
N ARG A 133 7.62 -33.48 -40.47
CA ARG A 133 8.67 -33.57 -41.48
C ARG A 133 9.70 -34.64 -41.13
N PHE A 134 10.05 -34.79 -39.85
CA PHE A 134 10.95 -35.85 -39.39
C PHE A 134 10.31 -37.23 -39.58
N GLU A 135 9.04 -37.42 -39.23
CA GLU A 135 8.31 -38.68 -39.50
C GLU A 135 8.38 -39.07 -40.98
N LYS A 136 8.16 -38.11 -41.90
CA LYS A 136 8.28 -38.35 -43.35
C LYS A 136 9.70 -38.68 -43.80
N VAL A 137 10.71 -38.13 -43.13
CA VAL A 137 12.12 -38.46 -43.40
C VAL A 137 12.40 -39.89 -42.94
N ASP A 138 11.97 -40.26 -41.75
CA ASP A 138 12.13 -41.61 -41.21
C ASP A 138 11.44 -42.66 -42.09
N GLU A 139 10.22 -42.39 -42.56
CA GLU A 139 9.55 -43.27 -43.53
C GLU A 139 10.35 -43.46 -44.83
N ARG A 140 10.97 -42.39 -45.33
CA ARG A 140 11.79 -42.45 -46.55
C ARG A 140 13.07 -43.23 -46.33
N LEU A 141 13.72 -43.06 -45.18
CA LEU A 141 14.92 -43.80 -44.80
C LEU A 141 14.59 -45.30 -44.66
N ASN A 142 13.51 -45.65 -43.94
CA ASN A 142 13.03 -47.03 -43.84
C ASN A 142 12.77 -47.66 -45.22
N LYS A 143 12.17 -46.92 -46.16
CA LYS A 143 11.98 -47.39 -47.54
C LYS A 143 13.29 -47.58 -48.29
N GLN A 144 14.30 -46.74 -48.03
CA GLN A 144 15.63 -46.90 -48.62
C GLN A 144 16.35 -48.13 -48.05
N ASP A 145 16.26 -48.37 -46.75
CA ASP A 145 16.85 -49.55 -46.10
C ASP A 145 16.28 -50.85 -46.66
N VAL A 146 14.96 -50.92 -46.85
CA VAL A 146 14.30 -52.08 -47.48
C VAL A 146 14.81 -52.30 -48.91
N LYS A 147 14.95 -51.23 -49.71
CA LYS A 147 15.47 -51.33 -51.08
C LYS A 147 16.92 -51.77 -51.12
N LEU A 148 17.75 -51.29 -50.19
CA LEU A 148 19.15 -51.70 -50.08
C LEU A 148 19.25 -53.17 -49.68
N SER A 149 18.40 -53.64 -48.77
CA SER A 149 18.32 -55.07 -48.40
C SER A 149 17.89 -55.96 -49.58
N ASP A 150 16.91 -55.54 -50.38
CA ASP A 150 16.49 -56.28 -51.59
C ASP A 150 17.62 -56.31 -52.63
N LEU A 151 18.32 -55.19 -52.84
CA LEU A 151 19.47 -55.13 -53.73
C LEU A 151 20.59 -56.07 -53.27
N ASP A 152 20.92 -56.08 -51.98
CA ASP A 152 21.93 -56.98 -51.41
C ASP A 152 21.57 -58.45 -51.65
N GLN A 153 20.31 -58.83 -51.38
CA GLN A 153 19.82 -60.18 -51.63
C GLN A 153 19.94 -60.58 -53.11
N ARG A 154 19.54 -59.70 -54.04
CA ARG A 154 19.66 -59.96 -55.48
C ARG A 154 21.11 -60.11 -55.92
N MET A 155 22.01 -59.29 -55.39
CA MET A 155 23.45 -59.41 -55.68
C MET A 155 24.00 -60.74 -55.17
N GLN A 156 23.65 -61.15 -53.94
CA GLN A 156 24.06 -62.44 -53.39
C GLN A 156 23.59 -63.61 -54.28
N ILE A 157 22.33 -63.60 -54.71
CA ILE A 157 21.78 -64.60 -55.63
C ILE A 157 22.58 -64.59 -56.95
N GLY A 158 22.76 -63.44 -57.60
CA GLY A 158 23.50 -63.34 -58.85
C GLY A 158 24.96 -63.82 -58.73
N PHE A 159 25.65 -63.51 -57.64
CA PHE A 159 26.99 -64.04 -57.37
C PHE A 159 26.99 -65.56 -57.20
N THR A 160 25.97 -66.13 -56.56
CA THR A 160 25.86 -67.59 -56.40
C THR A 160 25.62 -68.30 -57.73
N GLU A 161 24.77 -67.74 -58.59
CA GLU A 161 24.52 -68.24 -59.95
C GLU A 161 25.80 -68.20 -60.79
N LEU A 162 26.50 -67.05 -60.83
CA LEU A 162 27.78 -66.92 -61.55
C LEU A 162 28.83 -67.92 -61.05
N LYS A 163 28.87 -68.19 -59.74
CA LYS A 163 29.80 -69.19 -59.19
C LYS A 163 29.43 -70.60 -59.64
N GLN A 164 28.14 -70.94 -59.69
CA GLN A 164 27.67 -72.23 -60.19
C GLN A 164 27.97 -72.39 -61.69
N ASP A 165 27.70 -71.37 -62.50
CA ASP A 165 28.01 -71.36 -63.93
C ASP A 165 29.51 -71.56 -64.19
N ASN A 166 30.37 -70.86 -63.44
CA ASN A 166 31.82 -71.06 -63.51
C ASN A 166 32.25 -72.49 -63.17
N VAL A 167 31.62 -73.13 -62.17
CA VAL A 167 31.89 -74.53 -61.83
C VAL A 167 31.42 -75.46 -62.96
N TRP A 168 30.24 -75.22 -63.51
CA TRP A 168 29.68 -76.01 -64.61
C TRP A 168 30.53 -75.92 -65.88
N ILE A 169 30.94 -74.70 -66.27
CA ILE A 169 31.85 -74.45 -67.39
C ILE A 169 33.18 -75.18 -67.20
N ARG A 170 33.79 -75.08 -66.01
CA ARG A 170 35.05 -75.80 -65.70
C ARG A 170 34.88 -77.32 -65.83
N ARG A 171 33.75 -77.88 -65.37
CA ARG A 171 33.45 -79.31 -65.51
C ARG A 171 33.34 -79.72 -66.98
N ILE A 172 32.61 -78.96 -67.79
CA ILE A 172 32.48 -79.24 -69.23
C ILE A 172 33.82 -79.16 -69.93
N LEU A 173 34.61 -78.11 -69.69
CA LEU A 173 35.93 -77.96 -70.28
C LEU A 173 36.84 -79.16 -69.94
N LEU A 174 36.79 -79.68 -68.71
CA LEU A 174 37.51 -80.90 -68.32
C LEU A 174 37.02 -82.15 -69.06
N THR A 175 35.71 -82.31 -69.23
CA THR A 175 35.16 -83.45 -70.01
C THR A 175 35.57 -83.40 -71.49
N ILE A 176 35.58 -82.20 -72.09
CA ILE A 176 36.04 -82.01 -73.47
C ILE A 176 37.54 -82.29 -73.58
N ALA A 177 38.35 -81.74 -72.66
CA ALA A 177 39.80 -81.96 -72.65
C ALA A 177 40.15 -83.45 -72.51
N THR A 178 39.49 -84.18 -71.61
CA THR A 178 39.69 -85.62 -71.44
C THR A 178 39.25 -86.42 -72.66
N ALA A 179 38.13 -86.07 -73.31
CA ALA A 179 37.70 -86.68 -74.56
C ALA A 179 38.70 -86.45 -75.71
N LEU A 180 39.26 -85.25 -75.82
CA LEU A 180 40.31 -84.93 -76.80
C LEU A 180 41.59 -85.76 -76.58
N ILE A 181 42.05 -85.88 -75.33
CA ILE A 181 43.20 -86.72 -74.96
C ILE A 181 42.94 -88.20 -75.29
N ALA A 182 41.73 -88.70 -75.01
CA ALA A 182 41.34 -90.07 -75.35
C ALA A 182 41.31 -90.31 -76.86
N MET A 183 40.86 -89.32 -77.66
CA MET A 183 40.88 -89.41 -79.12
C MET A 183 42.28 -89.41 -79.70
N THR A 184 43.19 -88.55 -79.23
CA THR A 184 44.57 -88.50 -79.73
C THR A 184 45.35 -89.76 -79.38
N THR A 185 45.20 -90.28 -78.17
CA THR A 185 45.80 -91.57 -77.77
C THR A 185 45.29 -92.73 -78.62
N LYS A 186 43.98 -92.78 -78.90
CA LYS A 186 43.41 -93.79 -79.82
C LYS A 186 43.93 -93.66 -81.25
N TYR A 187 44.08 -92.44 -81.77
CA TYR A 187 44.63 -92.18 -83.10
C TYR A 187 46.09 -92.66 -83.21
N ILE A 188 46.92 -92.32 -82.23
CA ILE A 188 48.35 -92.71 -82.17
C ILE A 188 48.49 -94.24 -82.07
N LEU A 189 47.65 -94.93 -81.29
CA LEU A 189 47.69 -96.39 -81.15
C LEU A 189 47.15 -97.15 -82.38
N SER A 190 46.47 -96.48 -83.30
CA SER A 190 45.88 -97.09 -84.51
C SER A 190 46.72 -96.97 -85.78
N GLN A 191 47.90 -96.33 -85.68
CA GLN A 191 48.94 -96.24 -86.71
C GLN A 191 50.04 -97.27 -86.40
#